data_AF-A0A8X7UPK2-F1
#
_entry.id   AF-A0A8X7UPK2-F1
#
_cell.length_a   1.000
_cell.length_b   1.000
_cell.length_c   1.000
_cell.angle_alpha   90.00
_cell.angle_beta   90.00
_cell.angle_gamma   90.00
#
_symmetry.space_group_name_H-M   'P 1'
#
loop_
_entity.id
_entity.type
_entity.pdbx_description
1 polymer ?
#
loop_
_entity_poly.entity_id
_entity_poly.type
_entity_poly.pdbx_seq_one_letter_code
_entity_poly.pdbx_strand_id
1 'polypeptide(L)'
;MDDDYMSYEEEEEEEEDYDCFDHDQEDYYEEPELQGVSSKNSTCQIITMESLVAAQKEVLVRVMESLSVKESQARTLLIHYQWNVDNLFAVYIERGKDSLFKSAGLSVFDHPSLSKSRKKMACDICMEDDLPSQAMTGMKCGHSFDLHYLQRRRQFLLLHHPSSASYSVDSVRL
;
A
#
# COMPACT_ATOMS: atom_id res chain seq x y z
N MET A 1 13.76 56.85 -22.93
CA MET A 1 13.25 55.64 -22.25
C MET A 1 11.96 55.30 -22.97
N ASP A 2 11.96 54.99 -24.27
CA ASP A 2 12.63 53.86 -24.97
C ASP A 2 12.12 52.54 -24.36
N ASP A 3 11.51 51.56 -25.03
CA ASP A 3 11.21 51.27 -26.45
C ASP A 3 10.05 50.22 -26.52
N ASP A 4 9.20 50.37 -27.53
CA ASP A 4 8.69 49.41 -28.53
C ASP A 4 8.18 48.01 -28.10
N TYR A 5 6.88 47.68 -28.26
CA TYR A 5 6.13 47.37 -29.49
C TYR A 5 6.69 46.17 -30.26
N MET A 6 6.37 44.95 -29.78
CA MET A 6 6.67 43.71 -30.49
C MET A 6 5.65 43.52 -31.63
N SER A 7 6.11 43.80 -32.85
CA SER A 7 5.46 43.51 -34.13
C SER A 7 5.60 42.04 -34.50
N TYR A 8 4.56 41.49 -35.12
CA TYR A 8 4.51 40.18 -35.75
C TYR A 8 5.41 40.19 -37.00
N GLU A 9 6.20 39.13 -37.19
CA GLU A 9 6.73 38.77 -38.50
C GLU A 9 6.43 37.30 -38.77
N GLU A 10 5.73 37.14 -39.89
CA GLU A 10 5.22 35.96 -40.56
C GLU A 10 6.21 35.70 -41.70
N GLU A 11 6.81 34.50 -41.72
CA GLU A 11 7.61 34.04 -42.85
C GLU A 11 7.01 32.70 -43.34
N GLU A 12 6.02 32.83 -44.22
CA GLU A 12 5.83 32.03 -45.43
C GLU A 12 7.10 32.17 -46.30
N GLU A 13 7.62 31.24 -47.09
CA GLU A 13 7.10 30.11 -47.87
C GLU A 13 8.35 29.38 -48.42
N GLU A 14 8.28 28.10 -48.76
CA GLU A 14 8.56 27.62 -50.14
C GLU A 14 8.52 26.07 -50.23
N GLU A 15 7.89 25.67 -51.32
CA GLU A 15 7.33 24.38 -51.72
C GLU A 15 8.31 23.45 -52.47
N GLU A 16 7.76 22.29 -52.87
CA GLU A 16 8.18 21.36 -53.94
C GLU A 16 9.22 20.29 -53.51
N ASP A 17 9.11 18.98 -53.83
CA ASP A 17 8.61 18.35 -55.06
C ASP A 17 8.28 16.85 -54.82
N TYR A 18 7.43 16.34 -55.70
CA TYR A 18 6.75 15.05 -55.78
C TYR A 18 7.69 13.83 -55.95
N ASP A 19 7.25 12.64 -55.49
CA ASP A 19 6.92 11.56 -56.42
C ASP A 19 6.15 10.41 -55.74
N CYS A 20 4.99 10.10 -56.29
CA CYS A 20 4.18 8.92 -55.97
C CYS A 20 4.34 7.97 -57.15
N PHE A 21 5.14 6.91 -56.98
CA PHE A 21 5.17 5.81 -57.94
C PHE A 21 4.56 4.57 -57.32
N ASP A 22 3.31 4.34 -57.69
CA ASP A 22 2.62 3.06 -57.58
C ASP A 22 3.16 2.13 -58.68
N HIS A 23 3.82 1.03 -58.29
CA HIS A 23 4.01 -0.10 -59.19
C HIS A 23 4.05 -1.42 -58.43
N ASP A 24 3.04 -2.24 -58.71
CA ASP A 24 2.92 -3.66 -58.39
C ASP A 24 4.22 -4.43 -58.67
N GLN A 25 4.75 -5.12 -57.66
CA GLN A 25 5.60 -6.28 -57.89
C GLN A 25 5.29 -7.38 -56.86
N GLU A 26 4.51 -8.33 -57.36
CA GLU A 26 4.13 -9.59 -56.76
C GLU A 26 5.37 -10.51 -56.69
N ASP A 27 6.11 -10.44 -55.57
CA ASP A 27 7.19 -11.38 -55.30
C ASP A 27 6.74 -12.43 -54.28
N TYR A 28 6.44 -13.60 -54.83
CA TYR A 28 6.27 -14.89 -54.17
C TYR A 28 7.50 -15.24 -53.32
N TYR A 29 7.42 -15.03 -52.00
CA TYR A 29 8.37 -15.57 -51.03
C TYR A 29 7.69 -16.66 -50.22
N GLU A 30 8.24 -17.88 -50.33
CA GLU A 30 7.86 -19.06 -49.55
C GLU A 30 7.77 -18.73 -48.05
N GLU A 31 6.62 -19.06 -47.48
CA GLU A 31 6.34 -19.03 -46.05
C GLU A 31 7.41 -19.86 -45.32
N PRO A 32 8.30 -19.27 -44.51
CA PRO A 32 9.02 -20.08 -43.55
C PRO A 32 7.99 -20.53 -42.54
N GLU A 33 7.63 -21.81 -42.59
CA GLU A 33 6.80 -22.49 -41.60
C GLU A 33 7.19 -21.97 -40.20
N LEU A 34 6.36 -21.09 -39.65
CA LEU A 34 6.50 -20.61 -38.28
C LEU A 34 6.15 -21.81 -37.41
N GLN A 35 7.15 -22.69 -37.23
CA GLN A 35 7.15 -23.75 -36.24
C GLN A 35 6.68 -23.14 -34.94
N GLY A 36 5.47 -23.55 -34.56
CA GLY A 36 4.72 -22.99 -33.47
C GLY A 36 5.61 -22.87 -32.25
N VAL A 37 6.02 -21.65 -31.94
CA VAL A 37 6.35 -21.29 -30.59
C VAL A 37 5.02 -21.38 -29.87
N SER A 38 4.74 -22.56 -29.31
CA SER A 38 3.63 -22.79 -28.41
C SER A 38 3.74 -21.72 -27.34
N SER A 39 2.96 -20.66 -27.52
CA SER A 39 2.78 -19.61 -26.54
C SER A 39 2.24 -20.34 -25.33
N LYS A 40 3.13 -20.59 -24.35
CA LYS A 40 2.77 -21.17 -23.07
C LYS A 40 1.67 -20.27 -22.54
N ASN A 41 0.44 -20.77 -22.63
CA ASN A 41 -0.76 -20.12 -22.17
C ASN A 41 -0.60 -19.82 -20.68
N SER A 42 -0.19 -18.60 -20.36
CA SER A 42 -0.11 -18.12 -18.99
C SER A 42 -1.48 -18.28 -18.36
N THR A 43 -1.59 -19.25 -17.45
CA THR A 43 -2.85 -19.56 -16.78
C THR A 43 -3.06 -18.51 -15.70
N CYS A 44 -3.75 -17.42 -16.04
CA CYS A 44 -4.17 -16.42 -15.07
C CYS A 44 -5.42 -16.94 -14.35
N GLN A 45 -5.41 -16.92 -13.01
CA GLN A 45 -6.57 -17.26 -12.19
C GLN A 45 -7.15 -16.00 -11.55
N ILE A 46 -8.47 -15.85 -11.63
CA ILE A 46 -9.20 -14.77 -10.97
C ILE A 46 -9.58 -15.26 -9.56
N ILE A 47 -9.15 -14.51 -8.55
CA ILE A 47 -9.52 -14.76 -7.15
C ILE A 47 -10.58 -13.75 -6.70
N THR A 48 -11.44 -14.16 -5.77
CA THR A 48 -12.43 -13.25 -5.19
C THR A 48 -11.83 -12.53 -3.97
N MET A 49 -12.47 -11.43 -3.55
CA MET A 49 -12.04 -10.72 -2.35
C MET A 49 -12.14 -11.62 -1.11
N GLU A 50 -13.17 -12.47 -1.05
CA GLU A 50 -13.41 -13.38 0.06
C GLU A 50 -12.31 -14.45 0.16
N SER A 51 -11.88 -15.02 -0.97
CA SER A 51 -10.81 -16.02 -0.98
C SER A 51 -9.47 -15.42 -0.57
N LEU A 52 -9.17 -14.19 -1.03
CA LEU A 52 -7.97 -13.46 -0.63
C LEU A 52 -7.98 -13.17 0.88
N VAL A 53 -9.09 -12.65 1.41
CA VAL A 53 -9.22 -12.35 2.85
C VAL A 53 -9.15 -13.61 3.68
N ALA A 54 -9.71 -14.74 3.22
CA ALA A 54 -9.62 -16.02 3.89
C ALA A 54 -8.16 -16.50 3.97
N ALA A 55 -7.42 -16.45 2.86
CA ALA A 55 -6.01 -16.83 2.83
C ALA A 55 -5.14 -15.94 3.75
N GLN A 56 -5.38 -14.62 3.74
CA GLN A 56 -4.68 -13.70 4.64
C GLN A 56 -4.98 -13.98 6.12
N LYS A 57 -6.23 -14.33 6.46
CA LYS A 57 -6.62 -14.69 7.82
C LYS A 57 -5.97 -15.99 8.29
N GLU A 58 -5.86 -16.99 7.43
CA GLU A 58 -5.18 -18.25 7.75
C GLU A 58 -3.72 -18.01 8.11
N VAL A 59 -3.00 -17.25 7.28
CA VAL A 59 -1.60 -16.88 7.54
C VAL A 59 -1.49 -16.08 8.84
N LEU A 60 -2.42 -15.15 9.08
CA LEU A 60 -2.45 -14.36 10.30
C LEU A 60 -2.62 -15.24 11.56
N VAL A 61 -3.57 -16.17 11.55
CA VAL A 61 -3.80 -17.12 12.66
C VAL A 61 -2.56 -17.98 12.90
N ARG A 62 -1.96 -18.53 11.84
CA ARG A 62 -0.74 -19.34 11.94
C ARG A 62 0.40 -18.58 12.63
N VAL A 63 0.62 -17.31 12.29
CA VAL A 63 1.66 -16.48 12.93
C VAL A 63 1.30 -16.16 14.38
N MET A 64 0.03 -15.86 14.67
CA MET A 64 -0.45 -15.59 16.03
C MET A 64 -0.18 -16.76 16.97
N GLU A 65 -0.53 -17.97 16.54
CA GLU A 65 -0.33 -19.20 17.32
C GLU A 65 1.16 -19.52 17.50
N SER A 66 1.92 -19.50 16.40
CA SER A 66 3.35 -19.89 16.41
C SER A 66 4.21 -18.96 17.27
N LEU A 67 3.93 -17.65 17.25
CA LEU A 67 4.70 -16.66 18.01
C LEU A 67 4.06 -16.30 19.36
N SER A 68 2.85 -16.79 19.64
CA SER A 68 2.03 -16.41 20.79
C SER A 68 1.92 -14.89 20.93
N VAL A 69 1.32 -14.25 19.93
CA VAL A 69 1.18 -12.79 19.82
C VAL A 69 -0.26 -12.35 19.54
N LYS A 70 -0.57 -11.09 19.84
CA LYS A 70 -1.90 -10.52 19.53
C LYS A 70 -2.02 -10.26 18.02
N GLU A 71 -3.25 -10.26 17.51
CA GLU A 71 -3.54 -10.00 16.09
C GLU A 71 -2.85 -8.74 15.56
N SER A 72 -2.90 -7.64 16.33
CA SER A 72 -2.27 -6.37 15.92
C SER A 72 -0.75 -6.51 15.73
N GLN A 73 -0.09 -7.31 16.57
CA GLN A 73 1.35 -7.55 16.45
C GLN A 73 1.66 -8.45 15.25
N ALA A 74 0.89 -9.52 15.06
CA ALA A 74 1.05 -10.41 13.91
C ALA A 74 0.87 -9.67 12.58
N ARG A 75 -0.15 -8.80 12.46
CA ARG A 75 -0.34 -7.95 11.28
C ARG A 75 0.86 -7.04 11.01
N THR A 76 1.39 -6.36 12.04
CA THR A 76 2.58 -5.52 11.90
C THR A 76 3.80 -6.32 11.45
N LEU A 77 4.01 -7.51 12.02
CA LEU A 77 5.11 -8.40 11.64
C LEU A 77 4.97 -8.86 10.19
N LEU A 78 3.78 -9.32 9.78
CA LEU A 78 3.52 -9.72 8.40
C LEU A 78 3.79 -8.58 7.42
N ILE A 79 3.35 -7.35 7.72
CA ILE A 79 3.62 -6.19 6.88
C ILE A 79 5.13 -5.86 6.83
N HIS A 80 5.82 -5.87 7.98
CA HIS A 80 7.24 -5.56 8.07
C HIS A 80 8.11 -6.54 7.26
N TYR A 81 7.75 -7.82 7.27
CA TYR A 81 8.40 -8.87 6.49
C TYR A 81 7.79 -9.08 5.10
N GLN A 82 6.95 -8.14 4.62
CA GLN A 82 6.34 -8.16 3.29
C GLN A 82 5.60 -9.46 2.99
N TRP A 83 4.91 -10.01 4.00
CA TRP A 83 4.21 -11.29 3.97
C TRP A 83 5.08 -12.52 3.69
N ASN A 84 6.42 -12.39 3.76
CA ASN A 84 7.34 -13.53 3.70
C ASN A 84 7.42 -14.23 5.07
N VAL A 85 6.56 -15.23 5.24
CA VAL A 85 6.41 -16.01 6.48
C VAL A 85 7.68 -16.79 6.83
N ASP A 86 8.39 -17.30 5.83
CA ASP A 86 9.60 -18.10 6.05
C ASP A 86 10.75 -17.25 6.59
N ASN A 87 10.95 -16.05 6.02
CA ASN A 87 11.93 -15.09 6.54
C ASN A 87 11.58 -14.63 7.96
N LEU A 88 10.30 -14.35 8.22
CA LEU A 88 9.83 -13.98 9.56
C LEU A 88 10.16 -15.07 10.59
N PHE A 89 9.91 -16.35 10.27
CA PHE A 89 10.24 -17.45 11.16
C PHE A 89 11.75 -17.71 11.28
N ALA A 90 12.51 -17.56 10.18
CA ALA A 90 13.96 -17.68 10.21
C ALA A 90 14.59 -16.66 11.19
N VAL A 91 14.17 -15.39 11.11
CA VAL A 91 14.64 -14.34 12.04
C VAL A 91 14.19 -14.62 13.47
N TYR A 92 12.95 -15.10 13.66
CA TYR A 92 12.46 -15.47 14.98
C TYR A 92 13.30 -16.57 15.63
N ILE A 93 13.67 -17.61 14.86
CA ILE A 93 14.49 -18.72 15.35
C ILE A 93 15.93 -18.26 15.63
N GLU A 94 16.51 -17.45 14.74
CA GLU A 94 17.91 -17.00 14.87
C GLU A 94 18.09 -15.98 16.01
N ARG A 95 17.20 -14.98 16.10
CA ARG A 95 17.41 -13.79 16.95
C ARG A 95 16.42 -13.66 18.11
N GLY A 96 15.38 -14.50 18.12
CA GLY A 96 14.35 -14.50 19.15
C GLY A 96 13.31 -13.38 19.01
N LYS A 97 12.30 -13.46 19.89
CA LYS A 97 11.11 -12.60 19.90
C LYS A 97 11.41 -11.12 20.09
N ASP A 98 12.30 -10.78 21.01
CA ASP A 98 12.56 -9.39 21.37
C ASP A 98 13.25 -8.62 20.25
N SER A 99 14.20 -9.25 19.55
CA SER A 99 14.84 -8.65 18.38
C SER A 99 13.84 -8.43 17.26
N LEU A 100 12.99 -9.43 16.99
CA LEU A 100 11.93 -9.38 15.99
C LEU A 100 10.94 -8.22 16.26
N PHE A 101 10.59 -8.01 17.52
CA PHE A 101 9.64 -6.97 17.91
C PHE A 101 10.26 -5.59 17.79
N LYS A 102 11.50 -5.43 18.25
CA LYS A 102 12.24 -4.16 18.14
C LYS A 102 12.43 -3.75 16.69
N SER A 103 12.79 -4.66 15.79
CA SER A 103 12.97 -4.34 14.37
C SER A 103 11.67 -3.88 13.70
N ALA A 104 10.53 -4.47 14.10
CA ALA A 104 9.21 -4.10 13.61
C ALA A 104 8.58 -2.87 14.32
N GLY A 105 9.30 -2.20 15.23
CA GLY A 105 8.79 -1.06 15.99
C GLY A 105 7.70 -1.43 17.01
N LEU A 106 7.60 -2.70 17.39
CA LEU A 106 6.65 -3.18 18.39
C LEU A 106 7.25 -3.01 19.78
N SER A 107 6.62 -2.18 20.59
CA SER A 107 6.92 -2.11 22.03
C SER A 107 6.12 -3.17 22.79
N VAL A 108 6.79 -3.84 23.73
CA VAL A 108 6.17 -4.74 24.71
C VAL A 108 5.57 -3.89 25.83
N PHE A 109 4.48 -3.17 25.54
CA PHE A 109 3.77 -2.42 26.57
C PHE A 109 2.87 -3.35 27.37
N ASP A 110 3.37 -3.82 28.52
CA ASP A 110 2.58 -4.38 29.62
C ASP A 110 2.20 -3.27 30.60
N HIS A 111 1.44 -2.26 30.16
CA HIS A 111 0.88 -1.32 31.11
C HIS A 111 -0.45 -1.85 31.66
N PRO A 112 -0.60 -1.99 32.99
CA PRO A 112 -1.91 -2.20 33.58
C PRO A 112 -2.76 -0.98 33.23
N SER A 113 -3.96 -1.23 32.68
CA SER A 113 -4.95 -0.21 32.38
C SER A 113 -5.22 0.65 33.62
N LEU A 114 -4.52 1.78 33.74
CA LEU A 114 -4.78 2.78 34.78
C LEU A 114 -5.96 3.65 34.36
N SER A 115 -7.11 3.04 34.06
CA SER A 115 -8.36 3.77 33.89
C SER A 115 -8.96 4.04 35.27
N LYS A 116 -8.50 5.10 35.95
CA LYS A 116 -9.27 5.65 37.07
C LYS A 116 -10.57 6.19 36.48
N SER A 117 -11.68 5.58 36.84
CA SER A 117 -13.02 6.00 36.43
C SER A 117 -13.30 7.41 36.96
N ARG A 118 -13.07 8.43 36.12
CA ARG A 118 -13.56 9.80 36.36
C ARG A 118 -14.92 9.91 35.67
N LYS A 119 -15.92 10.39 36.41
CA LYS A 119 -17.31 10.56 35.93
C LYS A 119 -17.45 11.62 34.82
N LYS A 120 -16.45 12.49 34.69
CA LYS A 120 -16.31 13.54 33.68
C LYS A 120 -14.88 13.45 33.17
N MET A 121 -14.73 13.37 31.85
CA MET A 121 -13.43 13.27 31.20
C MET A 121 -13.22 14.48 30.30
N ALA A 122 -11.97 14.89 30.14
CA ALA A 122 -11.56 15.96 29.24
C ALA A 122 -10.70 15.35 28.12
N CYS A 123 -10.81 15.90 26.92
CA CYS A 123 -9.95 15.51 25.80
C CYS A 123 -8.78 16.50 25.67
N ASP A 124 -7.56 16.00 25.89
CA ASP A 124 -6.33 16.82 25.85
C ASP A 124 -6.02 17.40 24.45
N ILE A 125 -6.75 17.00 23.40
CA ILE A 125 -6.51 17.44 22.02
C ILE A 125 -7.53 18.49 21.54
N CYS A 126 -8.83 18.27 21.77
CA CYS A 126 -9.86 19.25 21.41
C CYS A 126 -10.15 20.28 22.52
N MET A 127 -9.56 20.10 23.71
CA MET A 127 -9.77 20.95 24.89
C MET A 127 -11.25 21.03 25.33
N GLU A 128 -12.06 20.04 24.94
CA GLU A 128 -13.45 19.91 25.38
C GLU A 128 -13.49 19.15 26.72
N ASP A 129 -14.14 19.78 27.70
CA ASP A 129 -14.40 19.23 29.03
C ASP A 129 -15.79 18.59 29.11
N ASP A 130 -16.06 17.90 30.23
CA ASP A 130 -17.37 17.32 30.56
C ASP A 130 -17.90 16.30 29.52
N LEU A 131 -17.00 15.65 28.78
CA LEU A 131 -17.36 14.60 27.85
C LEU A 131 -17.85 13.35 28.60
N PRO A 132 -18.96 12.72 28.16
CA PRO A 132 -19.42 11.48 28.76
C PRO A 132 -18.42 10.36 28.47
N SER A 133 -18.27 9.41 29.39
CA SER A 133 -17.30 8.31 29.25
C SER A 133 -17.49 7.49 27.95
N GLN A 134 -18.73 7.39 27.46
CA GLN A 134 -19.08 6.72 26.20
C GLN A 134 -18.62 7.46 24.94
N ALA A 135 -18.34 8.76 25.03
CA ALA A 135 -17.76 9.54 23.94
C ALA A 135 -16.23 9.41 23.86
N MET A 136 -15.61 8.67 24.80
CA MET A 136 -14.16 8.50 24.87
C MET A 136 -13.74 7.10 24.45
N THR A 137 -12.62 7.03 23.73
CA THR A 137 -11.95 5.77 23.40
C THR A 137 -10.59 5.71 24.07
N GLY A 138 -10.39 4.69 24.90
CA GLY A 138 -9.10 4.38 25.52
C GLY A 138 -8.17 3.64 24.57
N MET A 139 -6.89 4.04 24.54
CA MET A 139 -5.83 3.35 23.84
C MET A 139 -5.10 2.37 24.76
N LYS A 140 -4.35 1.43 24.18
CA LYS A 140 -3.51 0.48 24.93
C LYS A 140 -2.43 1.15 25.78
N CYS A 141 -2.04 2.39 25.44
CA CYS A 141 -1.11 3.21 26.22
C CYS A 141 -1.78 3.95 27.41
N GLY A 142 -3.07 3.73 27.67
CA GLY A 142 -3.80 4.34 28.79
C GLY A 142 -4.34 5.75 28.52
N HIS A 143 -3.95 6.38 27.40
CA HIS A 143 -4.54 7.64 26.97
C HIS A 143 -5.94 7.42 26.40
N SER A 144 -6.86 8.32 26.71
CA SER A 144 -8.21 8.31 26.17
C SER A 144 -8.44 9.57 25.35
N PHE A 145 -9.05 9.41 24.17
CA PHE A 145 -9.34 10.50 23.27
C PHE A 145 -10.82 10.52 22.90
N ASP A 146 -11.34 11.70 22.62
CA ASP A 146 -12.70 11.87 22.13
C ASP A 146 -12.91 11.15 20.78
N LEU A 147 -14.05 10.48 20.64
CA LEU A 147 -14.43 9.72 19.46
C LEU A 147 -14.51 10.59 18.21
N HIS A 148 -15.05 11.81 18.33
CA HIS A 148 -15.21 12.71 17.22
C HIS A 148 -13.85 13.25 16.73
N TYR A 149 -12.92 13.54 17.65
CA TYR A 149 -11.52 13.80 17.28
C TYR A 149 -10.89 12.62 16.53
N LEU A 150 -11.00 11.39 17.07
CA LEU A 150 -10.41 10.20 16.44
C LEU A 150 -11.01 9.94 15.05
N GLN A 151 -12.31 10.14 14.90
CA GLN A 151 -13.01 9.97 13.62
C GLN A 151 -12.51 10.98 12.58
N ARG A 152 -12.38 12.26 12.96
CA ARG A 152 -11.83 13.30 12.07
C ARG A 152 -10.39 12.99 11.67
N ARG A 153 -9.55 12.56 12.62
CA ARG A 153 -8.17 12.16 12.35
C ARG A 153 -8.11 10.97 11.40
N ARG A 154 -8.96 9.95 11.58
CA ARG A 154 -9.03 8.80 10.68
C ARG A 154 -9.42 9.23 9.26
N GLN A 155 -10.42 10.09 9.13
CA GLN A 155 -10.84 10.60 7.83
C GLN A 155 -9.72 11.41 7.15
N PHE A 156 -9.03 12.26 7.91
CA PHE A 156 -7.89 13.03 7.40
C PHE A 156 -6.78 12.11 6.88
N LEU A 157 -6.42 11.05 7.62
CA LEU A 157 -5.43 10.08 7.17
C LEU A 157 -5.84 9.36 5.89
N LEU A 158 -7.11 8.97 5.75
CA LEU A 158 -7.62 8.33 4.53
C LEU A 158 -7.55 9.26 3.31
N LEU A 159 -7.80 10.56 3.50
CA LEU A 159 -7.78 11.56 2.41
C LEU A 159 -6.37 12.02 2.04
N HIS A 160 -5.44 12.03 3.00
CA HIS A 160 -4.09 12.55 2.83
C HIS A 160 -3.01 11.44 2.86
N HIS A 161 -3.39 10.19 2.64
CA HIS A 161 -2.41 9.15 2.37
C HIS A 161 -1.64 9.54 1.09
N PRO A 162 -0.30 9.71 1.14
CA PRO A 162 0.46 9.91 -0.08
C PRO A 162 0.26 8.67 -0.94
N SER A 163 -0.36 8.86 -2.11
CA SER A 163 -0.41 7.85 -3.15
C SER A 163 1.02 7.64 -3.64
N SER A 164 1.72 6.70 -3.03
CA SER A 164 3.06 6.29 -3.46
C SER A 164 3.10 4.77 -3.56
N ALA A 165 2.65 4.27 -4.70
CA ALA A 165 3.31 3.21 -5.46
C ALA A 165 2.48 2.97 -6.74
N SER A 166 2.96 3.50 -7.86
CA SER A 166 2.71 2.86 -9.15
C SER A 166 3.32 1.46 -9.06
N TYR A 167 2.50 0.44 -8.86
CA TYR A 167 2.93 -0.94 -8.93
C TYR A 167 3.30 -1.23 -10.39
N SER A 168 4.59 -1.18 -10.72
CA SER A 168 5.10 -1.92 -11.88
C SER A 168 4.95 -3.39 -11.53
N VAL A 169 4.14 -4.11 -12.30
CA VAL A 169 3.97 -5.56 -12.17
C VAL A 169 5.22 -6.25 -12.71
N ASP A 170 6.32 -6.15 -11.96
CA ASP A 170 7.50 -6.96 -12.18
C ASP A 170 7.38 -8.25 -11.36
N SER A 171 6.93 -9.30 -12.06
CA SER A 171 7.15 -10.73 -11.82
C SER A 171 7.42 -11.16 -10.37
N VAL A 172 6.35 -11.47 -9.64
CA VAL A 172 6.43 -12.44 -8.54
C VAL A 172 6.56 -13.84 -9.16
N ARG A 173 7.80 -14.36 -9.16
CA ARG A 173 8.05 -15.80 -9.32
C ARG A 173 7.63 -16.49 -8.03
N LEU A 174 6.56 -17.29 -8.10
CA LEU A 174 6.35 -18.42 -7.22
C LEU A 174 7.27 -19.58 -7.65
#